data_AF-A0A956N2M7-F1
#
_entry.id   AF-A0A956N2M7-F1
#
_cell.length_a   1.000
_cell.length_b   1.000
_cell.length_c   1.000
_cell.angle_alpha   90.00
_cell.angle_beta   90.00
_cell.angle_gamma   90.00
#
_symmetry.space_group_name_H-M   'P 1'
#
loop_
_entity.id
_entity.type
_entity.pdbx_description
1 polymer ?
#
loop_
_entity_poly.entity_id
_entity_poly.type
_entity_poly.pdbx_seq_one_letter_code
_entity_poly.pdbx_strand_id
1 'polypeptide(L)'
;MQDRFTERVRKVMYLAREEAGRLHHDYIGTEHLLLGIIREGEGIAATVLSNLGLDLDTIRQSIENMVPTSGGTLTIGEIPFTP
;
A
#
# COMPACT_ATOMS: atom_id res chain seq x y z
N MET A 1 -3.53 -9.26 16.62
CA MET A 1 -3.90 -7.95 16.00
C MET A 1 -4.89 -8.12 14.85
N GLN A 2 -4.84 -9.21 14.08
CA GLN A 2 -5.68 -9.46 12.89
C GLN A 2 -7.18 -9.70 13.19
N ASP A 3 -7.57 -9.97 14.45
CA ASP A 3 -8.97 -10.28 14.81
C ASP A 3 -9.90 -9.06 14.90
N ARG A 4 -9.37 -7.83 14.80
CA ARG A 4 -10.15 -6.58 14.93
C ARG A 4 -10.41 -5.85 13.61
N PHE A 5 -9.95 -6.39 12.50
CA PHE A 5 -10.09 -5.76 11.19
C PHE A 5 -11.30 -6.30 10.43
N THR A 6 -11.88 -5.45 9.57
CA THR A 6 -12.85 -5.89 8.58
C THR A 6 -12.12 -6.68 7.48
N GLU A 7 -12.84 -7.53 6.75
CA GLU A 7 -12.31 -8.23 5.57
C GLU A 7 -11.64 -7.26 4.58
N ARG A 8 -12.22 -6.08 4.44
CA ARG A 8 -11.69 -5.02 3.59
C ARG A 8 -10.34 -4.49 4.08
N VAL A 9 -10.20 -4.24 5.38
CA VAL A 9 -8.89 -3.84 5.94
C VAL A 9 -7.88 -4.97 5.77
N ARG A 10 -8.27 -6.24 5.96
CA ARG A 10 -7.38 -7.38 5.68
C ARG A 10 -6.91 -7.40 4.23
N LYS A 11 -7.80 -7.15 3.27
CA LYS A 11 -7.46 -7.03 1.84
C LYS A 11 -6.47 -5.90 1.58
N VAL A 12 -6.70 -4.72 2.14
CA VAL A 12 -5.77 -3.57 2.00
C VAL A 12 -4.39 -3.90 2.56
N MET A 13 -4.31 -4.52 3.74
CA MET A 13 -3.03 -4.92 4.35
C MET A 13 -2.30 -5.98 3.52
N TYR A 14 -3.04 -6.92 2.95
CA TYR A 14 -2.48 -7.90 2.01
C TYR A 14 -1.91 -7.22 0.77
N LEU A 15 -2.67 -6.30 0.15
CA LEU A 15 -2.23 -5.56 -1.02
C LEU A 15 -1.00 -4.69 -0.70
N ALA A 16 -0.96 -4.02 0.45
CA ALA A 16 0.19 -3.24 0.88
C ALA A 16 1.46 -4.10 0.98
N ARG A 17 1.33 -5.33 1.50
CA ARG A 17 2.45 -6.28 1.54
C ARG A 17 2.92 -6.67 0.13
N GLU A 18 1.99 -6.88 -0.81
CA GLU A 18 2.36 -7.15 -2.21
C GLU A 18 3.09 -5.96 -2.84
N GLU A 19 2.68 -4.72 -2.55
CA GLU A 19 3.35 -3.51 -3.04
C GLU A 19 4.76 -3.37 -2.47
N ALA A 20 4.96 -3.65 -1.18
CA ALA A 20 6.29 -3.70 -0.58
C ALA A 20 7.20 -4.72 -1.29
N GLY A 21 6.68 -5.92 -1.56
CA GLY A 21 7.41 -6.94 -2.33
C GLY A 21 7.73 -6.50 -3.76
N ARG A 22 6.78 -5.85 -4.45
CA ARG A 22 6.98 -5.33 -5.81
C ARG A 22 8.06 -4.24 -5.87
N LEU A 23 8.10 -3.37 -4.86
CA LEU A 23 9.10 -2.32 -4.71
C LEU A 23 10.41 -2.81 -4.06
N HIS A 24 10.53 -4.10 -3.74
CA HIS A 24 11.69 -4.72 -3.10
C HIS A 24 12.02 -4.13 -1.72
N HIS A 25 11.00 -3.65 -1.02
CA HIS A 25 11.10 -3.13 0.33
C HIS A 25 10.89 -4.25 1.34
N ASP A 26 11.76 -4.32 2.35
CA ASP A 26 11.72 -5.27 3.46
C ASP A 26 10.84 -4.78 4.63
N TYR A 27 10.02 -3.75 4.40
CA TYR A 27 9.10 -3.17 5.38
C TYR A 27 7.80 -2.68 4.72
N ILE A 28 6.73 -2.51 5.52
CA ILE A 28 5.47 -1.88 5.10
C ILE A 28 5.43 -0.44 5.61
N GLY A 29 5.75 0.51 4.73
CA GLY A 29 5.59 1.94 4.97
C GLY A 29 4.19 2.47 4.62
N THR A 30 3.98 3.75 4.92
CA THR A 30 2.72 4.45 4.61
C THR A 30 2.42 4.50 3.11
N GLU A 31 3.46 4.50 2.27
CA GLU A 31 3.38 4.46 0.82
C GLU A 31 2.76 3.15 0.33
N HIS A 32 3.16 2.00 0.90
CA HIS A 32 2.60 0.70 0.55
C HIS A 32 1.15 0.60 1.01
N LEU A 33 0.83 1.15 2.17
CA LEU A 33 -0.55 1.20 2.66
C LEU A 33 -1.43 2.03 1.73
N LEU A 34 -0.97 3.20 1.31
CA LEU A 34 -1.69 4.04 0.36
C LEU A 34 -1.85 3.36 -1.01
N LEU A 35 -0.80 2.73 -1.53
CA LEU A 35 -0.88 1.92 -2.75
C LEU A 35 -1.86 0.75 -2.60
N GLY A 36 -1.89 0.09 -1.44
CA GLY A 36 -2.85 -0.97 -1.12
C GLY A 36 -4.31 -0.47 -1.08
N ILE A 37 -4.55 0.73 -0.56
CA ILE A 37 -5.86 1.39 -0.58
C ILE A 37 -6.27 1.72 -2.03
N ILE A 38 -5.36 2.32 -2.80
CA ILE A 38 -5.59 2.71 -4.20
C ILE A 38 -5.87 1.47 -5.06
N ARG A 39 -5.13 0.38 -4.85
CA ARG A 39 -5.29 -0.89 -5.57
C ARG A 39 -6.55 -1.65 -5.16
N GLU A 40 -7.03 -1.47 -3.91
CA GLU A 40 -8.34 -1.98 -3.52
C GLU A 40 -9.47 -1.28 -4.27
N GLY A 41 -9.30 0.02 -4.58
CA GLY A 41 -10.02 0.76 -5.62
C GLY A 41 -11.48 1.09 -5.32
N GLU A 42 -12.04 0.59 -4.22
CA GLU A 42 -13.45 0.74 -3.88
C GLU A 42 -13.62 1.58 -2.61
N GLY A 43 -14.87 1.75 -2.15
CA GLY A 43 -15.29 2.32 -0.86
C GLY A 43 -14.73 3.69 -0.45
N ILE A 44 -14.78 3.97 0.86
CA ILE A 44 -14.71 5.34 1.38
C ILE A 44 -13.39 6.03 1.04
N ALA A 45 -12.25 5.33 1.14
CA ALA A 45 -10.96 5.94 0.88
C ALA A 45 -10.80 6.34 -0.60
N ALA A 46 -11.22 5.48 -1.54
CA ALA A 46 -11.22 5.82 -2.97
C ALA A 46 -12.17 6.99 -3.25
N THR A 47 -13.38 6.98 -2.67
CA THR A 47 -14.34 8.09 -2.79
C THR A 47 -13.76 9.41 -2.25
N VAL A 48 -13.08 9.39 -1.11
CA VAL A 48 -12.45 10.59 -0.54
C VAL A 48 -11.37 11.13 -1.47
N LEU A 49 -10.48 10.28 -2.00
CA LEU A 49 -9.44 10.70 -2.93
C LEU A 49 -10.04 11.31 -4.21
N SER A 50 -11.07 10.68 -4.79
CA SER A 50 -11.77 11.22 -5.95
C SER A 50 -12.50 12.54 -5.66
N ASN A 51 -13.10 12.67 -4.47
CA ASN A 51 -13.75 13.92 -4.05
C ASN A 51 -12.75 15.07 -3.84
N LEU A 52 -11.49 14.76 -3.55
CA LEU A 52 -10.40 15.73 -3.53
C LEU A 52 -9.89 16.09 -4.94
N GLY A 53 -10.50 15.55 -5.99
CA GLY A 53 -10.10 15.77 -7.37
C GLY A 53 -8.85 14.99 -7.79
N LEU A 54 -8.47 13.96 -7.01
CA LEU A 54 -7.30 13.15 -7.30
C LEU A 54 -7.68 11.92 -8.13
N ASP A 55 -6.94 11.70 -9.20
CA ASP A 55 -7.00 10.48 -9.98
C ASP A 55 -6.10 9.40 -9.36
N LEU A 56 -6.64 8.19 -9.18
CA LEU A 56 -5.96 7.10 -8.48
C LEU A 56 -4.69 6.63 -9.21
N ASP A 57 -4.70 6.65 -10.55
CA ASP A 57 -3.53 6.29 -11.35
C ASP A 57 -2.42 7.34 -11.23
N THR A 58 -2.79 8.62 -11.19
CA THR A 58 -1.87 9.74 -10.97
C THR A 58 -1.19 9.64 -9.59
N ILE A 59 -1.95 9.32 -8.53
CA ILE A 59 -1.35 9.12 -7.20
C ILE A 59 -0.36 7.94 -7.23
N ARG A 60 -0.73 6.82 -7.86
CA ARG A 60 0.15 5.65 -7.98
C ARG A 60 1.48 6.01 -8.64
N GLN A 61 1.42 6.69 -9.78
CA GLN A 61 2.62 7.12 -10.51
C GLN A 61 3.47 8.09 -9.68
N SER A 62 2.84 9.03 -8.95
CA SER A 62 3.57 9.95 -8.08
C SER A 62 4.33 9.22 -6.98
N ILE A 63 3.73 8.19 -6.36
CA ILE A 63 4.38 7.39 -5.32
C ILE A 63 5.56 6.61 -5.93
N GLU A 64 5.34 5.93 -7.05
CA GLU A 64 6.39 5.15 -7.73
C GLU A 64 7.59 6.01 -8.17
N ASN A 65 7.36 7.27 -8.53
CA ASN A 65 8.43 8.19 -8.89
C ASN A 65 9.20 8.73 -7.67
N MET A 66 8.56 8.83 -6.51
CA MET A 66 9.17 9.33 -5.27
C MET A 66 9.86 8.24 -4.46
N VAL A 67 9.39 7.00 -4.58
CA VAL A 67 9.85 5.85 -3.81
C VAL A 67 10.83 5.04 -4.65
N PRO A 68 12.14 5.13 -4.38
CA PRO A 68 13.11 4.33 -5.13
C PRO A 68 12.95 2.85 -4.78
N THR A 69 12.97 1.98 -5.79
CA THR A 69 13.10 0.54 -5.56
C THR A 69 14.38 0.29 -4.75
N SER A 70 14.24 -0.16 -3.51
CA SER A 70 15.41 -0.49 -2.70
C SER A 70 15.97 -1.84 -3.16
N GLY A 71 17.30 -1.97 -3.22
CA GLY A 71 17.97 -3.25 -3.56
C GLY A 71 17.96 -4.26 -2.41
N GLY A 72 16.99 -4.16 -1.51
CA GLY A 72 16.90 -4.98 -0.31
C GLY A 72 16.74 -6.46 -0.63
N THR A 73 17.39 -7.31 0.16
CA THR A 73 17.24 -8.76 0.08
C THR A 73 15.76 -9.11 0.27
N LEU A 74 15.16 -9.85 -0.67
CA LEU A 74 13.79 -10.35 -0.55
C LEU A 74 13.64 -11.15 0.75
N THR A 75 13.10 -10.52 1.80
CA THR A 75 12.81 -11.19 3.06
C THR A 75 11.56 -12.04 2.89
N ILE A 76 11.75 -13.35 2.73
CA ILE A 76 10.67 -14.34 2.74
C ILE A 76 10.22 -14.52 4.21
N GLY A 77 9.25 -13.71 4.67
CA GLY A 77 8.77 -13.73 6.06
C GLY A 77 7.71 -12.66 6.39
N GLU A 78 7.40 -12.48 7.67
CA GLU A 78 6.62 -11.32 8.16
C GLU A 78 7.51 -10.07 8.07
N ILE A 79 7.23 -9.19 7.11
CA ILE A 79 7.90 -7.90 7.01
C ILE A 79 7.33 -6.91 8.05
N PRO A 80 8.18 -6.17 8.79
CA PRO A 80 7.74 -5.21 9.79
C PRO A 80 7.03 -4.01 9.17
N PHE A 81 6.19 -3.34 9.95
CA PHE A 81 5.70 -2.01 9.62
C PHE A 81 6.77 -0.96 9.96
N THR A 82 6.80 0.15 9.23
CA THR A 82 7.55 1.33 9.69
C THR A 82 7.01 1.80 11.04
N PRO A 83 7.87 2.37 11.91
CA PRO A 83 7.46 2.93 13.20
C PRO A 83 6.30 3.94 13.11
#